data_AF-A0A2S7UD00-F1
#
_entry.id   AF-A0A2S7UD00-F1
#
_cell.length_a   1.000
_cell.length_b   1.000
_cell.length_c   1.000
_cell.angle_alpha   90.00
_cell.angle_beta   90.00
_cell.angle_gamma   90.00
#
_symmetry.space_group_name_H-M   'P 1'
#
loop_
_entity.id
_entity.type
_entity.pdbx_description
1 polymer ?
#
loop_
_entity_poly.entity_id
_entity_poly.type
_entity_poly.pdbx_seq_one_letter_code
_entity_poly.pdbx_strand_id
1 'polypeptide(L)'
;MVPEIPFWNWEEKKIDVKYNTEQTIKSSKVACLADIPIQHLDYHSKRYGKFAIGFHRDSAIKNNFNPVFYSLQNSPIMNSIYSGLSIINSSTETYHIKSEIKRIDNLLDDIKKESFRPKNETNLTSFSWIDIKSNLEYQVDNLEKEIKATKESLSDFVAFVKTFNDEEFNSIYCEREWRTLNPFNFSFDDIAMIVLPRKGGFFENLIQQEIIPRQISIMAWEDLVEH
;
A
#
# COMPACT_ATOMS: atom_id res chain seq x y z
N MET A 1 3.46 -6.31 -15.54
CA MET A 1 3.79 -7.75 -15.74
C MET A 1 5.12 -8.00 -15.08
N VAL A 2 5.23 -8.99 -14.19
CA VAL A 2 6.53 -9.31 -13.58
C VAL A 2 7.23 -10.33 -14.47
N PRO A 3 8.47 -10.08 -14.92
CA PRO A 3 9.13 -10.93 -15.90
C PRO A 3 9.39 -12.33 -15.35
N GLU A 4 9.85 -12.42 -14.10
CA GLU A 4 10.24 -13.68 -13.45
C GLU A 4 9.87 -13.66 -11.97
N ILE A 5 9.27 -14.74 -11.48
CA ILE A 5 8.96 -14.94 -10.06
C ILE A 5 9.45 -16.33 -9.65
N PRO A 6 10.51 -16.42 -8.83
CA PRO A 6 10.93 -17.69 -8.26
C PRO A 6 9.93 -18.16 -7.20
N PHE A 7 9.66 -19.46 -7.15
CA PHE A 7 8.86 -20.10 -6.11
C PHE A 7 9.43 -21.47 -5.76
N TRP A 8 9.18 -21.91 -4.52
CA TRP A 8 9.58 -23.23 -4.08
C TRP A 8 8.54 -24.26 -4.54
N ASN A 9 8.97 -25.24 -5.34
CA ASN A 9 8.15 -26.38 -5.71
C ASN A 9 8.27 -27.46 -4.64
N TRP A 10 7.22 -27.65 -3.83
CA TRP A 10 7.21 -28.61 -2.74
C TRP A 10 7.22 -30.07 -3.20
N GLU A 11 6.68 -30.38 -4.39
CA GLU A 11 6.66 -31.73 -4.93
C GLU A 11 8.05 -32.15 -5.42
N GLU A 12 8.73 -31.25 -6.13
CA GLU A 12 10.04 -31.51 -6.73
C GLU A 12 11.22 -31.08 -5.84
N LYS A 13 10.95 -30.40 -4.72
CA LYS A 13 11.93 -29.87 -3.76
C LYS A 13 13.02 -29.03 -4.41
N LYS A 14 12.63 -28.18 -5.35
CA LYS A 14 13.52 -27.28 -6.09
C LYS A 14 12.89 -25.90 -6.27
N ILE A 15 13.71 -24.92 -6.64
CA ILE A 15 13.21 -23.60 -7.03
C ILE A 15 12.82 -23.66 -8.50
N ASP A 16 11.58 -23.30 -8.81
CA ASP A 16 11.06 -23.10 -10.16
C ASP A 16 10.77 -21.62 -10.41
N VAL A 17 10.62 -21.23 -11.68
CA VAL A 17 10.38 -19.83 -12.08
C VAL A 17 9.10 -19.72 -12.89
N LYS A 18 8.22 -18.80 -12.50
CA LYS A 18 7.07 -18.38 -13.32
C LYS A 18 7.46 -17.16 -14.13
N TYR A 19 7.12 -17.17 -15.42
CA TYR A 19 7.39 -16.07 -16.33
C TYR A 19 6.13 -15.26 -16.62
N ASN A 20 6.30 -13.97 -16.93
CA ASN A 20 5.25 -13.08 -17.44
C ASN A 20 3.95 -13.11 -16.63
N THR A 21 4.08 -13.14 -15.31
CA THR A 21 2.92 -13.28 -14.43
C THR A 21 2.27 -11.92 -14.20
N GLU A 22 0.96 -11.84 -14.42
CA GLU A 22 0.15 -10.70 -14.01
C GLU A 22 0.03 -10.67 -12.49
N GLN A 23 0.27 -9.50 -11.92
CA GLN A 23 0.27 -9.30 -10.47
C GLN A 23 -0.60 -8.08 -10.16
N THR A 24 -1.61 -8.31 -9.33
CA THR A 24 -2.42 -7.24 -8.76
C THR A 24 -1.80 -6.82 -7.44
N ILE A 25 -1.20 -5.64 -7.42
CA ILE A 25 -0.63 -5.06 -6.21
C ILE A 25 -1.68 -4.14 -5.58
N LYS A 26 -1.97 -4.40 -4.30
CA LYS A 26 -2.82 -3.53 -3.50
C LYS A 26 -1.92 -2.63 -2.67
N SER A 27 -2.12 -1.33 -2.77
CA SER A 27 -1.50 -0.35 -1.89
C SER A 27 -2.38 -0.09 -0.67
N SER A 28 -1.79 0.58 0.31
CA SER A 28 -2.53 1.12 1.44
C SER A 28 -3.49 2.23 0.99
N LYS A 29 -4.53 2.48 1.80
CA LYS A 29 -5.48 3.57 1.56
C LYS A 29 -4.80 4.91 1.85
N VAL A 30 -5.16 5.93 1.09
CA VAL A 30 -4.57 7.27 1.19
C VAL A 30 -5.66 8.34 1.05
N ALA A 31 -5.42 9.50 1.64
CA ALA A 31 -6.08 10.74 1.23
C ALA A 31 -5.22 11.42 0.14
N CYS A 32 -5.87 12.03 -0.85
CA CYS A 32 -5.21 12.67 -1.98
C CYS A 32 -5.56 14.16 -2.07
N LEU A 33 -4.56 14.97 -2.42
CA LEU A 33 -4.72 16.34 -2.90
C LEU A 33 -4.08 16.47 -4.28
N ALA A 34 -4.52 17.46 -5.05
CA ALA A 34 -3.93 17.79 -6.33
C ALA A 34 -3.45 19.25 -6.32
N ASP A 35 -2.21 19.43 -6.73
CA ASP A 35 -1.60 20.72 -7.05
C ASP A 35 -1.75 20.93 -8.56
N ILE A 36 -2.68 21.82 -8.93
CA ILE A 36 -3.14 22.01 -10.30
C ILE A 36 -2.79 23.44 -10.71
N PRO A 37 -1.93 23.64 -11.72
CA PRO A 37 -1.73 24.95 -12.31
C PRO A 37 -3.05 25.50 -12.87
N ILE A 38 -3.30 26.81 -12.69
CA ILE A 38 -4.56 27.47 -13.11
C ILE A 38 -4.92 27.17 -14.58
N GLN A 39 -3.93 27.24 -15.47
CA GLN A 39 -4.08 26.94 -16.90
C GLN A 39 -4.59 25.51 -17.22
N HIS A 40 -4.51 24.58 -16.27
CA HIS A 40 -4.97 23.20 -16.41
C HIS A 40 -6.26 22.91 -15.64
N LEU A 41 -6.87 23.92 -14.99
CA LEU A 41 -8.12 23.75 -14.25
C LEU A 41 -9.24 23.21 -15.15
N ASP A 42 -9.42 23.75 -16.36
CA ASP A 42 -10.46 23.29 -17.29
C ASP A 42 -10.32 21.79 -17.59
N TYR A 43 -9.10 21.35 -17.92
CA TYR A 43 -8.78 19.94 -18.14
C TYR A 43 -9.11 19.08 -16.91
N HIS A 44 -8.67 19.51 -15.72
CA HIS A 44 -8.91 18.78 -14.47
C HIS A 44 -10.41 18.64 -14.17
N SER A 45 -11.19 19.70 -14.38
CA SER A 45 -12.62 19.70 -14.09
C SER A 45 -13.45 18.79 -14.97
N LYS A 46 -13.00 18.53 -16.21
CA LYS A 46 -13.65 17.55 -17.09
C LYS A 46 -13.56 16.14 -16.51
N ARG A 47 -12.52 15.86 -15.73
CA ARG A 47 -12.28 14.54 -15.11
C ARG A 47 -12.90 14.42 -13.72
N TYR A 48 -12.79 15.45 -12.89
CA TYR A 48 -13.16 15.39 -11.46
C TYR A 48 -14.38 16.24 -11.07
N GLY A 49 -14.87 17.09 -11.98
CA GLY A 49 -15.98 18.00 -11.74
C GLY A 49 -15.54 19.43 -11.42
N LYS A 50 -16.53 20.32 -11.24
CA LYS A 50 -16.32 21.78 -11.03
C LYS A 50 -16.47 22.22 -9.57
N PHE A 51 -16.52 21.27 -8.65
CA PHE A 51 -16.57 21.53 -7.20
C PHE A 51 -15.18 21.25 -6.63
N ALA A 52 -14.59 22.24 -5.97
CA ALA A 52 -13.27 22.08 -5.36
C ALA A 52 -13.13 22.85 -4.05
N ILE A 53 -12.26 22.35 -3.18
CA ILE A 53 -11.80 23.04 -1.97
C ILE A 53 -10.29 23.18 -2.13
N GLY A 54 -9.81 24.42 -2.16
CA GLY A 54 -8.39 24.73 -2.15
C GLY A 54 -7.90 24.86 -0.71
N PHE A 55 -6.79 24.18 -0.41
CA PHE A 55 -6.17 24.18 0.92
C PHE A 55 -4.91 25.04 0.94
N HIS A 56 -4.60 25.62 2.09
CA HIS A 56 -3.30 26.24 2.30
C HIS A 56 -2.18 25.20 2.19
N ARG A 57 -1.08 25.57 1.51
CA ARG A 57 0.09 24.69 1.38
C ARG A 57 0.60 24.20 2.74
N ASP A 58 0.65 25.10 3.73
CA ASP A 58 1.11 24.77 5.08
C ASP A 58 0.21 23.74 5.76
N SER A 59 -1.10 23.73 5.46
CA SER A 59 -2.02 22.70 5.94
C SER A 59 -1.67 21.34 5.35
N ALA A 60 -1.41 21.25 4.04
CA ALA A 60 -1.00 20.00 3.41
C ALA A 60 0.31 19.47 4.00
N ILE A 61 1.32 20.34 4.18
CA ILE A 61 2.61 19.97 4.78
C ILE A 61 2.43 19.48 6.23
N LYS A 62 1.67 20.21 7.05
CA LYS A 62 1.39 19.84 8.44
C LYS A 62 0.67 18.49 8.57
N ASN A 63 -0.12 18.11 7.55
CA ASN A 63 -0.85 16.84 7.49
C ASN A 63 -0.07 15.72 6.78
N ASN A 64 1.26 15.88 6.61
CA ASN A 64 2.16 14.90 6.02
C ASN A 64 1.78 14.46 4.61
N PHE A 65 1.21 15.37 3.81
CA PHE A 65 1.06 15.12 2.38
C PHE A 65 2.44 15.12 1.72
N ASN A 66 2.70 14.10 0.90
CA ASN A 66 3.92 13.96 0.13
C ASN A 66 3.61 13.83 -1.37
N PRO A 67 4.48 14.35 -2.25
CA PRO A 67 4.31 14.19 -3.69
C PRO A 67 4.32 12.72 -4.09
N VAL A 68 3.47 12.36 -5.05
CA VAL A 68 3.48 11.04 -5.67
C VAL A 68 4.69 10.87 -6.58
N PHE A 69 5.33 9.70 -6.52
CA PHE A 69 6.37 9.28 -7.44
C PHE A 69 5.75 8.75 -8.74
N TYR A 70 6.03 9.45 -9.84
CA TYR A 70 5.57 9.08 -11.17
C TYR A 70 6.60 8.25 -11.91
N SER A 71 6.15 7.19 -12.56
CA SER A 71 7.02 6.35 -13.38
C SER A 71 6.27 5.71 -14.54
N LEU A 72 7.00 5.29 -15.57
CA LEU A 72 6.45 4.44 -16.61
C LEU A 72 6.27 3.02 -16.08
N GLN A 73 5.14 2.39 -16.45
CA GLN A 73 4.74 1.08 -15.92
C GLN A 73 5.79 -0.01 -16.14
N ASN A 74 6.53 0.05 -17.26
CA ASN A 74 7.54 -0.94 -17.64
C ASN A 74 8.99 -0.48 -17.37
N SER A 75 9.17 0.58 -16.60
CA SER A 75 10.52 1.06 -16.28
C SER A 75 11.29 0.02 -15.43
N PRO A 76 12.63 -0.02 -15.51
CA PRO A 76 13.45 -0.93 -14.72
C PRO A 76 13.20 -0.80 -13.20
N ILE A 77 12.95 0.42 -12.71
CA ILE A 77 12.66 0.66 -11.30
C ILE A 77 11.30 0.06 -10.89
N MET A 78 10.27 0.22 -11.73
CA MET A 78 8.95 -0.35 -11.43
C MET A 78 8.96 -1.87 -11.48
N ASN A 79 9.64 -2.44 -12.47
CA ASN A 79 9.83 -3.90 -12.54
C ASN A 79 10.54 -4.43 -11.29
N SER A 80 11.56 -3.73 -10.79
CA SER A 80 12.27 -4.11 -9.57
C SER A 80 11.35 -4.08 -8.33
N ILE A 81 10.52 -3.04 -8.19
CA ILE A 81 9.54 -2.93 -7.09
C ILE A 81 8.53 -4.06 -7.17
N TYR A 82 7.97 -4.32 -8.35
CA TYR A 82 6.97 -5.36 -8.56
C TYR A 82 7.52 -6.78 -8.36
N SER A 83 8.75 -7.05 -8.78
CA SER A 83 9.45 -8.30 -8.48
C SER A 83 9.69 -8.50 -6.99
N GLY A 84 10.13 -7.46 -6.28
CA GLY A 84 10.31 -7.53 -4.82
C GLY A 84 8.99 -7.85 -4.11
N LEU A 85 7.91 -7.16 -4.48
CA LEU A 85 6.57 -7.40 -3.95
C LEU A 85 6.06 -8.81 -4.21
N SER A 86 6.25 -9.33 -5.42
CA SER A 86 5.75 -10.64 -5.79
C SER A 86 6.47 -11.74 -5.01
N ILE A 87 7.78 -11.63 -4.81
CA ILE A 87 8.58 -12.54 -3.98
C ILE A 87 8.10 -12.51 -2.54
N ILE A 88 7.90 -11.32 -1.95
CA ILE A 88 7.41 -11.21 -0.57
C ILE A 88 5.99 -11.80 -0.46
N ASN A 89 5.15 -11.60 -1.48
CA ASN A 89 3.79 -12.14 -1.51
C ASN A 89 3.76 -13.67 -1.65
N SER A 90 4.69 -14.29 -2.38
CA SER A 90 4.82 -15.75 -2.44
C SER A 90 5.52 -16.34 -1.21
N SER A 91 6.35 -15.58 -0.50
CA SER A 91 7.14 -16.05 0.66
C SER A 91 6.33 -16.26 1.95
N THR A 92 5.02 -16.00 1.95
CA THR A 92 4.14 -16.17 3.14
C THR A 92 3.76 -17.63 3.48
N GLU A 93 4.41 -18.62 2.88
CA GLU A 93 4.09 -20.03 3.10
C GLU A 93 4.79 -20.65 4.33
N THR A 94 4.89 -19.91 5.44
CA THR A 94 5.39 -20.45 6.73
C THR A 94 4.51 -21.59 7.26
N TYR A 95 3.28 -21.72 6.74
CA TYR A 95 2.37 -22.84 6.96
C TYR A 95 3.07 -24.20 6.79
N HIS A 96 3.87 -24.38 5.73
CA HIS A 96 4.54 -25.65 5.48
C HIS A 96 5.55 -25.99 6.58
N ILE A 97 6.33 -25.00 7.03
CA ILE A 97 7.28 -25.17 8.13
C ILE A 97 6.52 -25.54 9.42
N LYS A 98 5.44 -24.82 9.75
CA LYS A 98 4.61 -25.13 10.93
C LYS A 98 3.98 -26.52 10.85
N SER A 99 3.53 -26.95 9.66
CA SER A 99 2.97 -28.28 9.46
C SER A 99 4.00 -29.40 9.62
N GLU A 100 5.24 -29.19 9.18
CA GLU A 100 6.32 -30.17 9.34
C GLU A 100 6.79 -30.25 10.80
N ILE A 101 6.89 -29.12 11.51
CA ILE A 101 7.15 -29.12 12.97
C ILE A 101 6.11 -29.98 13.70
N LYS A 102 4.82 -29.79 13.39
CA LYS A 102 3.72 -30.56 13.97
C LYS A 102 3.80 -32.05 13.62
N ARG A 103 4.20 -32.39 12.39
CA ARG A 103 4.38 -33.78 11.95
C ARG A 103 5.50 -34.46 12.75
N ILE A 104 6.64 -33.80 12.94
CA ILE A 104 7.75 -34.33 13.74
C ILE A 104 7.31 -34.56 15.19
N ASP A 105 6.55 -33.61 15.74
CA ASP A 105 6.03 -33.71 17.11
C ASP A 105 5.15 -34.96 17.30
N ASN A 106 4.20 -35.18 16.39
CA ASN A 106 3.35 -36.38 16.40
C ASN A 106 4.17 -37.67 16.29
N LEU A 107 5.17 -37.72 15.40
CA LEU A 107 6.05 -38.89 15.25
C LEU A 107 6.82 -39.19 16.53
N LEU A 108 7.31 -38.16 17.23
CA LEU A 108 8.01 -38.35 18.49
C LEU A 108 7.10 -38.84 19.60
N ASP A 109 5.85 -38.38 19.65
CA ASP A 109 4.84 -38.89 20.58
C ASP A 109 4.51 -40.36 20.31
N ASP A 110 4.41 -40.77 19.05
CA ASP A 110 4.17 -42.16 18.68
C ASP A 110 5.37 -43.06 19.02
N ILE A 111 6.60 -42.60 18.74
CA ILE A 111 7.84 -43.30 19.17
C ILE A 111 7.85 -43.46 20.69
N LYS A 112 7.51 -42.42 21.46
CA LYS A 112 7.45 -42.50 22.93
C LYS A 112 6.43 -43.53 23.43
N LYS A 113 5.28 -43.66 22.76
CA LYS A 113 4.25 -44.65 23.08
C LYS A 113 4.71 -46.08 22.75
N GLU A 114 5.40 -46.28 21.63
CA GLU A 114 5.95 -47.58 21.22
C GLU A 114 7.21 -48.00 22.02
N SER A 115 7.97 -47.03 22.53
CA SER A 115 9.20 -47.24 23.31
C SER A 115 8.96 -47.71 24.76
N PHE A 116 7.73 -47.99 25.17
CA PHE A 116 7.43 -48.53 26.50
C PHE A 116 7.81 -50.03 26.59
N ARG A 117 9.10 -50.32 26.50
CA ARG A 117 9.73 -51.52 27.08
C ARG A 117 10.73 -51.05 28.14
N PRO A 118 10.61 -51.50 29.40
CA PRO A 118 11.50 -51.04 30.44
C PRO A 118 12.87 -51.68 30.24
N LYS A 119 13.89 -50.85 29.99
CA LYS A 119 15.12 -50.83 30.80
C LYS A 119 16.11 -49.78 30.28
N ASN A 120 16.44 -48.90 31.23
CA ASN A 120 17.67 -48.15 31.40
C ASN A 120 18.02 -47.10 30.33
N GLU A 121 17.86 -45.85 30.75
CA GLU A 121 18.61 -44.65 30.32
C GLU A 121 18.59 -44.38 28.81
N THR A 122 17.89 -43.36 28.32
CA THR A 122 18.40 -41.97 28.39
C THR A 122 17.27 -40.93 28.30
N ASN A 123 17.15 -40.06 29.32
CA ASN A 123 16.28 -38.87 29.32
C ASN A 123 16.75 -37.72 28.40
N LEU A 124 17.80 -37.93 27.60
CA LEU A 124 18.48 -36.87 26.82
C LEU A 124 17.73 -36.43 25.56
N THR A 125 16.89 -37.27 24.97
CA THR A 125 16.23 -36.96 23.68
C THR A 125 14.98 -36.09 23.82
N SER A 126 14.22 -36.25 24.91
CA SER A 126 12.95 -35.52 25.09
C SER A 126 13.15 -34.05 25.48
N PHE A 127 14.13 -33.74 26.33
CA PHE A 127 14.44 -32.34 26.69
C PHE A 127 15.00 -31.57 25.49
N SER A 128 15.92 -32.20 24.75
CA SER A 128 16.52 -31.60 23.55
C SER A 128 15.49 -31.23 22.47
N TRP A 129 14.51 -32.10 22.18
CA TRP A 129 13.48 -31.78 21.20
C TRP A 129 12.57 -30.63 21.64
N ILE A 130 12.16 -30.57 22.91
CA ILE A 130 11.30 -29.49 23.41
C ILE A 130 11.99 -28.13 23.21
N ASP A 131 13.27 -28.04 23.57
CA ASP A 131 14.05 -26.81 23.41
C ASP A 131 14.23 -26.44 21.93
N ILE A 132 14.52 -27.43 21.07
CA ILE A 132 14.65 -27.23 19.61
C ILE A 132 13.32 -26.76 19.01
N LYS A 133 12.21 -27.41 19.36
CA LYS A 133 10.87 -27.09 18.89
C LYS A 133 10.49 -25.66 19.28
N SER A 134 10.61 -25.31 20.55
CA SER A 134 10.26 -23.97 21.02
C SER A 134 11.12 -22.89 20.36
N ASN A 135 12.39 -23.15 20.10
CA ASN A 135 13.25 -22.23 19.34
C ASN A 135 12.81 -22.09 17.87
N LEU A 136 12.49 -23.21 17.20
CA LEU A 136 12.00 -23.18 15.82
C LEU A 136 10.66 -22.47 15.70
N GLU A 137 9.70 -22.75 16.59
CA GLU A 137 8.41 -22.07 16.63
C GLU A 137 8.58 -20.55 16.83
N TYR A 138 9.45 -20.16 17.77
CA TYR A 138 9.78 -18.75 18.00
C TYR A 138 10.40 -18.08 16.75
N GLN A 139 11.34 -18.76 16.07
CA GLN A 139 11.96 -18.23 14.85
C GLN A 139 10.95 -18.08 13.71
N VAL A 140 10.06 -19.07 13.53
CA VAL A 140 9.03 -19.01 12.50
C VAL A 140 8.03 -17.88 12.79
N ASP A 141 7.62 -17.72 14.04
CA ASP A 141 6.70 -16.63 14.42
C ASP A 141 7.34 -15.25 14.25
N ASN A 142 8.63 -15.10 14.53
CA ASN A 142 9.36 -13.86 14.26
C ASN A 142 9.45 -13.59 12.75
N LEU A 143 9.76 -14.61 11.95
CA LEU A 143 9.82 -14.50 10.49
C LEU A 143 8.46 -14.08 9.91
N GLU A 144 7.35 -14.65 10.39
CA GLU A 144 5.99 -14.25 9.97
C GLU A 144 5.72 -12.77 10.27
N LYS A 145 6.11 -12.30 11.46
CA LYS A 145 5.94 -10.89 11.84
C LYS A 145 6.78 -9.97 10.95
N GLU A 146 8.03 -10.33 10.68
CA GLU A 146 8.93 -9.56 9.83
C GLU A 146 8.44 -9.49 8.38
N ILE A 147 7.99 -10.63 7.81
CA ILE A 147 7.40 -10.67 6.47
C ILE A 147 6.14 -9.81 6.41
N LYS A 148 5.27 -9.91 7.42
CA LYS A 148 4.06 -9.08 7.49
C LYS A 148 4.39 -7.59 7.56
N ALA A 149 5.29 -7.19 8.45
CA ALA A 149 5.72 -5.79 8.58
C ALA A 149 6.36 -5.27 7.28
N THR A 150 7.14 -6.12 6.59
CA THR A 150 7.72 -5.79 5.28
C THR A 150 6.64 -5.59 4.23
N LYS A 151 5.62 -6.46 4.18
CA LYS A 151 4.47 -6.30 3.27
C LYS A 151 3.71 -5.00 3.51
N GLU A 152 3.43 -4.68 4.77
CA GLU A 152 2.74 -3.45 5.16
C GLU A 152 3.57 -2.22 4.75
N SER A 153 4.86 -2.20 5.06
CA SER A 153 5.77 -1.10 4.69
C SER A 153 5.86 -0.90 3.18
N LEU A 154 5.91 -1.99 2.40
CA LEU A 154 5.91 -1.90 0.94
C LEU A 154 4.56 -1.47 0.37
N SER A 155 3.45 -1.93 0.94
CA SER A 155 2.10 -1.48 0.58
C SER A 155 1.93 0.03 0.80
N ASP A 156 2.47 0.53 1.90
CA ASP A 156 2.53 1.96 2.21
C ASP A 156 3.37 2.71 1.18
N PHE A 157 4.56 2.22 0.85
CA PHE A 157 5.41 2.83 -0.18
C PHE A 157 4.73 2.88 -1.56
N VAL A 158 4.15 1.77 -2.01
CA VAL A 158 3.44 1.69 -3.30
C VAL A 158 2.25 2.64 -3.33
N ALA A 159 1.65 2.97 -2.17
CA ALA A 159 0.59 3.97 -2.10
C ALA A 159 1.05 5.35 -2.57
N PHE A 160 2.36 5.63 -2.62
CA PHE A 160 2.92 6.87 -3.16
C PHE A 160 3.48 6.74 -4.57
N VAL A 161 3.24 5.61 -5.25
CA VAL A 161 3.66 5.40 -6.63
C VAL A 161 2.44 5.43 -7.55
N LYS A 162 2.57 6.11 -8.69
CA LYS A 162 1.57 6.11 -9.75
C LYS A 162 2.26 5.88 -11.08
N THR A 163 1.82 4.84 -11.78
CA THR A 163 2.39 4.45 -13.07
C THR A 163 1.50 4.88 -14.21
N PHE A 164 2.12 5.19 -15.35
CA PHE A 164 1.43 5.51 -16.59
C PHE A 164 2.00 4.69 -17.75
N ASN A 165 1.19 4.57 -18.81
CA ASN A 165 1.71 4.22 -20.13
C ASN A 165 2.38 5.47 -20.77
N ASP A 166 3.07 5.26 -21.90
CA ASP A 166 3.84 6.32 -22.55
C ASP A 166 2.97 7.48 -23.05
N GLU A 167 1.73 7.20 -23.49
CA GLU A 167 0.80 8.20 -24.01
C GLU A 167 0.29 9.13 -22.89
N GLU A 168 -0.08 8.54 -21.74
CA GLU A 168 -0.59 9.27 -20.58
C GLU A 168 0.51 10.06 -19.86
N PHE A 169 1.77 9.59 -19.91
CA PHE A 169 2.87 10.21 -19.16
C PHE A 169 3.15 11.66 -19.57
N ASN A 170 2.76 12.07 -20.77
CA ASN A 170 2.87 13.47 -21.20
C ASN A 170 1.97 14.43 -20.39
N SER A 171 0.94 13.91 -19.73
CA SER A 171 -0.03 14.71 -18.96
C SER A 171 0.33 14.87 -17.48
N ILE A 172 1.43 14.26 -16.99
CA ILE A 172 1.78 14.27 -15.55
C ILE A 172 2.13 15.67 -15.01
N TYR A 173 2.43 16.62 -15.89
CA TYR A 173 2.70 18.01 -15.49
C TYR A 173 1.44 18.87 -15.43
N CYS A 174 0.29 18.34 -15.89
CA CYS A 174 -0.99 19.05 -15.81
C CYS A 174 -1.55 19.07 -14.38
N GLU A 175 -1.20 18.10 -13.55
CA GLU A 175 -1.59 18.01 -12.14
C GLU A 175 -0.54 17.20 -11.36
N ARG A 176 -0.15 17.67 -10.17
CA ARG A 176 0.69 16.91 -9.25
C ARG A 176 -0.13 16.42 -8.08
N GLU A 177 -0.18 15.12 -7.92
CA GLU A 177 -0.89 14.44 -6.84
C GLU A 177 0.00 14.37 -5.60
N TRP A 178 -0.60 14.65 -4.46
CA TRP A 178 0.00 14.52 -3.15
C TRP A 178 -0.83 13.55 -2.33
N ARG A 179 -0.18 12.65 -1.60
CA ARG A 179 -0.85 11.61 -0.80
C ARG A 179 -0.44 11.67 0.65
N THR A 180 -1.28 11.15 1.54
CA THR A 180 -0.93 10.85 2.93
C THR A 180 -1.63 9.55 3.34
N LEU A 181 -0.99 8.75 4.19
CA LEU A 181 -1.58 7.52 4.74
C LEU A 181 -2.60 7.83 5.86
N ASN A 182 -2.58 9.06 6.37
CA ASN A 182 -3.48 9.49 7.43
C ASN A 182 -4.80 10.02 6.86
N PRO A 183 -5.92 9.88 7.58
CA PRO A 183 -7.13 10.63 7.26
C PRO A 183 -6.84 12.14 7.27
N PHE A 184 -7.29 12.86 6.24
CA PHE A 184 -7.17 14.31 6.20
C PHE A 184 -8.37 14.97 6.89
N ASN A 185 -8.23 15.20 8.20
CA ASN A 185 -9.21 15.92 8.99
C ASN A 185 -8.85 17.41 8.99
N PHE A 186 -9.62 18.22 8.26
CA PHE A 186 -9.38 19.66 8.11
C PHE A 186 -10.48 20.51 8.77
N SER A 187 -10.15 21.75 9.10
CA SER A 187 -11.07 22.78 9.58
C SER A 187 -11.16 23.94 8.60
N PHE A 188 -11.97 24.97 8.91
CA PHE A 188 -12.03 26.19 8.09
C PHE A 188 -10.70 26.93 8.01
N ASP A 189 -9.82 26.82 9.02
CA ASP A 189 -8.52 27.49 9.02
C ASP A 189 -7.53 26.87 8.02
N ASP A 190 -7.80 25.64 7.57
CA ASP A 190 -7.00 24.94 6.56
C ASP A 190 -7.40 25.32 5.13
N ILE A 191 -8.59 25.90 4.95
CA ILE A 191 -9.19 26.17 3.64
C ILE A 191 -8.76 27.55 3.15
N ALA A 192 -8.13 27.60 1.99
CA ALA A 192 -7.79 28.84 1.31
C ALA A 192 -8.97 29.36 0.47
N MET A 193 -9.67 28.44 -0.21
CA MET A 193 -10.76 28.80 -1.10
C MET A 193 -11.77 27.68 -1.32
N ILE A 194 -12.99 28.05 -1.68
CA ILE A 194 -14.04 27.13 -2.14
C ILE A 194 -14.39 27.53 -3.58
N VAL A 195 -14.39 26.55 -4.48
CA VAL A 195 -14.71 26.76 -5.89
C VAL A 195 -15.97 25.98 -6.25
N LEU A 196 -16.93 26.69 -6.85
CA LEU A 196 -18.23 26.13 -7.25
C LEU A 196 -18.62 26.61 -8.64
N PRO A 197 -19.37 25.83 -9.43
CA PRO A 197 -19.95 26.34 -10.67
C PRO A 197 -21.08 27.34 -10.35
N ARG A 198 -21.15 28.44 -11.10
CA ARG A 198 -22.34 29.33 -11.07
C ARG A 198 -23.58 28.61 -11.58
N LYS A 199 -23.38 27.78 -12.60
CA LYS A 199 -24.48 27.01 -13.18
C LYS A 199 -25.08 26.08 -12.11
N GLY A 200 -26.39 26.20 -11.91
CA GLY A 200 -27.15 25.41 -10.93
C GLY A 200 -27.42 26.12 -9.61
N GLY A 201 -26.96 27.36 -9.43
CA GLY A 201 -27.28 28.18 -8.25
C GLY A 201 -26.50 27.83 -6.98
N PHE A 202 -25.54 26.89 -7.06
CA PHE A 202 -24.78 26.44 -5.88
C PHE A 202 -23.93 27.56 -5.28
N PHE A 203 -23.30 28.37 -6.14
CA PHE A 203 -22.47 29.50 -5.72
C PHE A 203 -23.31 30.55 -4.98
N GLU A 204 -24.44 30.96 -5.55
CA GLU A 204 -25.35 31.94 -4.98
C GLU A 204 -25.96 31.43 -3.66
N ASN A 205 -26.39 30.17 -3.64
CA ASN A 205 -26.94 29.55 -2.43
C ASN A 205 -25.91 29.51 -1.29
N LEU A 206 -24.64 29.18 -1.58
CA LEU A 206 -23.61 29.11 -0.53
C LEU A 206 -23.33 30.51 0.05
N ILE A 207 -23.22 31.53 -0.80
CA ILE A 207 -22.96 32.91 -0.35
C ILE A 207 -24.09 33.42 0.56
N GLN A 208 -25.34 33.05 0.29
CA GLN A 208 -26.50 33.48 1.09
C GLN A 208 -26.57 32.82 2.47
N GLN A 209 -25.94 31.66 2.67
CA GLN A 209 -26.08 30.90 3.92
C GLN A 209 -25.25 31.47 5.09
N GLU A 210 -24.32 32.40 4.85
CA GLU A 210 -23.43 33.01 5.87
C GLU A 210 -22.69 32.00 6.78
N ILE A 211 -22.55 30.74 6.36
CA ILE A 211 -21.89 29.66 7.13
C ILE A 211 -20.36 29.65 6.95
N ILE A 212 -19.85 30.29 5.89
CA ILE A 212 -18.42 30.27 5.56
C ILE A 212 -17.73 31.49 6.17
N PRO A 213 -16.65 31.30 6.94
CA PRO A 213 -15.85 32.40 7.46
C PRO A 213 -15.38 33.36 6.37
N ARG A 214 -15.40 34.67 6.65
CA ARG A 214 -15.10 35.74 5.69
C ARG A 214 -13.67 35.69 5.12
N GLN A 215 -12.75 35.03 5.81
CA GLN A 215 -11.38 34.86 5.34
C GLN A 215 -11.25 33.85 4.18
N ILE A 216 -12.24 32.98 3.99
CA ILE A 216 -12.21 31.98 2.92
C ILE A 216 -12.76 32.61 1.64
N SER A 217 -11.96 32.57 0.57
CA SER A 217 -12.41 33.05 -0.74
C SER A 217 -13.37 32.06 -1.37
N ILE A 218 -14.58 32.52 -1.75
CA ILE A 218 -15.51 31.73 -2.54
C ILE A 218 -15.43 32.22 -3.98
N MET A 219 -15.03 31.35 -4.91
CA MET A 219 -14.85 31.69 -6.31
C MET A 219 -15.76 30.86 -7.20
N ALA A 220 -16.28 31.49 -8.24
CA ALA A 220 -16.98 30.77 -9.28
C ALA A 220 -15.95 30.10 -10.19
N TRP A 221 -16.23 28.86 -10.58
CA TRP A 221 -15.39 28.11 -11.49
C TRP A 221 -15.15 28.86 -12.80
N GLU A 222 -16.20 29.49 -13.33
CA GLU A 222 -16.18 30.25 -14.58
C GLU A 222 -15.27 31.48 -14.52
N ASP A 223 -14.95 32.00 -13.32
CA ASP A 223 -14.08 33.15 -13.14
C ASP A 223 -12.59 32.74 -13.09
N LEU A 224 -12.30 31.45 -12.97
CA LEU A 224 -10.94 30.90 -12.84
C LEU A 224 -10.36 30.35 -14.15
N VAL A 225 -11.21 30.08 -15.14
CA VAL A 225 -10.79 29.53 -16.43
C VAL A 225 -10.78 30.66 -17.45
N GLU A 226 -9.60 31.00 -17.96
CA GLU A 226 -9.48 31.93 -19.09
C GLU A 226 -10.16 31.35 -20.33
N HIS A 227 -10.90 32.20 -21.06
CA HIS A 227 -11.57 31.87 -22.32
C HIS A 227 -10.59 31.81 -23.50
#